data_AF-A0A6L5HWH2-F1
#
_entry.id   AF-A0A6L5HWH2-F1
#
_cell.length_a   1.000
_cell.length_b   1.000
_cell.length_c   1.000
_cell.angle_alpha   90.00
_cell.angle_beta   90.00
_cell.angle_gamma   90.00
#
_symmetry.space_group_name_H-M   'P 1'
#
loop_
_entity.id
_entity.type
_entity.pdbx_description
1 polymer ?
#
loop_
_entity_poly.entity_id
_entity_poly.type
_entity_poly.pdbx_seq_one_letter_code
_entity_poly.pdbx_strand_id
1 'polypeptide(L)'
;MKVTSKHFVAAALLASLAGCGNSDESPVIKGKDLNEIGEFIEESDLLTPGQINDLKIAIPNLMNEWVIKHGLDEDYKKNLTKYFDGMHVDEAIKKGGTKPNLGARADAERIASEYRAKHPK
;
A
#
# COMPACT_ATOMS: atom_id res chain seq x y z
N MET A 1 20.85 -49.20 -26.26
CA MET A 1 20.86 -49.36 -24.79
C MET A 1 22.15 -48.78 -24.22
N LYS A 2 22.05 -47.71 -23.44
CA LYS A 2 23.04 -47.30 -22.44
C LYS A 2 22.28 -46.41 -21.44
N VAL A 3 22.13 -46.93 -20.24
CA VAL A 3 21.43 -46.31 -19.11
C VAL A 3 22.49 -45.69 -18.19
N THR A 4 22.02 -44.75 -17.36
CA THR A 4 22.64 -44.13 -16.17
C THR A 4 23.42 -42.83 -16.48
N SER A 5 23.26 -41.72 -15.75
CA SER A 5 22.69 -41.52 -14.41
C SER A 5 22.11 -40.12 -14.29
N LYS A 6 20.97 -40.01 -13.60
CA LYS A 6 20.32 -38.76 -13.19
C LYS A 6 21.26 -37.95 -12.30
N HIS A 7 21.49 -36.68 -12.63
CA HIS A 7 21.96 -35.69 -11.68
C HIS A 7 20.80 -34.74 -11.40
N PHE A 8 20.14 -35.03 -10.28
CA PHE A 8 19.28 -34.09 -9.59
C PHE A 8 20.11 -32.85 -9.25
N VAL A 9 19.90 -31.76 -10.00
CA VAL A 9 20.26 -30.43 -9.49
C VAL A 9 19.06 -29.96 -8.69
N ALA A 10 19.02 -30.39 -7.43
CA ALA A 10 18.22 -29.74 -6.41
C ALA A 10 18.82 -28.35 -6.17
N ALA A 11 18.31 -27.33 -6.87
CA ALA A 11 18.58 -25.95 -6.53
C ALA A 11 17.80 -25.62 -5.25
N ALA A 12 18.34 -26.05 -4.12
CA ALA A 12 17.95 -25.58 -2.79
C ALA A 12 18.42 -24.13 -2.63
N LEU A 13 17.62 -23.17 -3.09
CA LEU A 13 17.74 -21.77 -2.65
C LEU A 13 16.97 -21.62 -1.34
N LEU A 14 17.60 -22.11 -0.26
CA LEU A 14 17.21 -21.76 1.10
C LEU A 14 17.71 -20.34 1.40
N ALA A 15 16.73 -19.45 1.55
CA ALA A 15 16.70 -18.24 2.36
C ALA A 15 18.03 -17.73 2.92
N SER A 16 18.50 -16.62 2.38
CA SER A 16 19.22 -15.61 3.17
C SER A 16 18.20 -14.61 3.70
N LEU A 17 17.67 -14.87 4.90
CA LEU A 17 17.23 -13.80 5.79
C LEU A 17 18.49 -13.19 6.42
N ALA A 18 18.96 -12.09 5.84
CA ALA A 18 19.79 -11.10 6.51
C ALA A 18 19.49 -9.76 5.84
N GLY A 19 18.69 -8.93 6.53
CA GLY A 19 18.25 -7.64 6.02
C GLY A 19 19.40 -6.66 5.85
N CYS A 20 19.37 -5.94 4.74
CA CYS A 20 19.87 -4.58 4.52
C CYS A 20 19.34 -4.13 3.15
N GLY A 21 18.01 -4.12 3.00
CA GLY A 21 17.39 -3.39 1.88
C GLY A 21 17.47 -1.93 2.24
N ASN A 22 18.38 -1.19 1.61
CA ASN A 22 18.27 0.26 1.58
C ASN A 22 16.83 0.60 1.18
N SER A 23 16.20 1.51 1.90
CA SER A 23 14.84 2.00 1.60
C SER A 23 14.70 2.49 0.14
N ASP A 24 15.81 2.67 -0.57
CA ASP A 24 15.92 3.04 -1.98
C ASP A 24 15.50 1.93 -2.99
N GLU A 25 15.31 0.66 -2.59
CA GLU A 25 14.93 -0.43 -3.51
C GLU A 25 13.43 -0.80 -3.50
N SER A 26 12.65 -0.28 -2.54
CA SER A 26 11.22 -0.59 -2.45
C SER A 26 10.45 0.06 -3.61
N PRO A 27 9.51 -0.65 -4.28
CA PRO A 27 8.67 -0.05 -5.29
C PRO A 27 7.98 1.22 -4.77
N VAL A 28 7.79 2.17 -5.66
CA VAL A 28 7.17 3.46 -5.33
C VAL A 28 5.72 3.45 -5.79
N ILE A 29 4.81 3.89 -4.93
CA ILE A 29 3.41 4.09 -5.28
C ILE A 29 3.33 5.23 -6.30
N LYS A 30 2.74 4.94 -7.46
CA LYS A 30 2.51 5.91 -8.53
C LYS A 30 1.07 5.79 -9.00
N GLY A 31 0.40 6.93 -9.10
CA GLY A 31 -0.95 7.01 -9.63
C GLY A 31 -1.35 8.46 -9.81
N LYS A 32 -2.03 8.76 -10.92
CA LYS A 32 -2.57 10.09 -11.22
C LYS A 32 -3.81 10.41 -10.40
N ASP A 33 -4.47 9.39 -9.89
CA ASP A 33 -5.58 9.49 -8.95
C ASP A 33 -5.63 8.30 -7.96
N LEU A 34 -6.62 8.32 -7.07
CA LEU A 34 -6.80 7.30 -6.03
C LEU A 34 -7.19 5.92 -6.58
N ASN A 35 -7.83 5.86 -7.75
CA ASN A 35 -8.19 4.58 -8.37
C ASN A 35 -6.92 3.91 -8.92
N GLU A 36 -6.07 4.67 -9.61
CA GLU A 36 -4.78 4.16 -10.11
C GLU A 36 -3.89 3.65 -8.97
N ILE A 37 -3.92 4.29 -7.79
CA ILE A 37 -3.22 3.79 -6.59
C ILE A 37 -3.80 2.44 -6.13
N GLY A 38 -5.13 2.29 -6.18
CA GLY A 38 -5.80 1.02 -5.87
C GLY A 38 -5.40 -0.09 -6.84
N GLU A 39 -5.43 0.20 -8.14
CA GLU A 39 -5.00 -0.73 -9.20
C GLU A 39 -3.53 -1.13 -9.02
N PHE A 40 -2.64 -0.18 -8.69
CA PHE A 40 -1.24 -0.50 -8.38
C PHE A 40 -1.12 -1.51 -7.22
N ILE A 41 -1.94 -1.40 -6.17
CA ILE A 41 -1.86 -2.32 -5.03
C ILE A 41 -2.39 -3.72 -5.41
N GLU A 42 -3.40 -3.80 -6.26
CA GLU A 42 -4.07 -5.06 -6.59
C GLU A 42 -3.43 -5.83 -7.74
N GLU A 43 -2.89 -5.11 -8.74
CA GLU A 43 -2.47 -5.67 -10.02
C GLU A 43 -0.97 -5.57 -10.30
N SER A 44 -0.17 -4.99 -9.39
CA SER A 44 1.26 -4.80 -9.64
C SER A 44 2.08 -6.08 -9.48
N ASP A 45 2.75 -6.47 -10.57
CA ASP A 45 3.77 -7.53 -10.58
C ASP A 45 5.04 -7.16 -9.78
N LEU A 46 5.18 -5.89 -9.35
CA LEU A 46 6.32 -5.42 -8.56
C LEU A 46 6.17 -5.71 -7.07
N LEU A 47 4.97 -6.07 -6.63
CA LEU A 47 4.66 -6.29 -5.22
C LEU A 47 4.65 -7.77 -4.89
N THR A 48 5.24 -8.12 -3.75
CA THR A 48 5.06 -9.46 -3.20
C THR A 48 3.63 -9.64 -2.67
N PRO A 49 3.08 -10.88 -2.64
CA PRO A 49 1.76 -11.12 -2.04
C PRO A 49 1.63 -10.64 -0.59
N GLY A 50 2.73 -10.66 0.18
CA GLY A 50 2.77 -10.10 1.53
C GLY A 50 2.57 -8.58 1.55
N GLN A 51 3.31 -7.86 0.71
CA GLN A 51 3.18 -6.40 0.58
C GLN A 51 1.79 -5.98 0.09
N ILE A 52 1.18 -6.74 -0.84
CA ILE A 52 -0.20 -6.47 -1.28
C ILE A 52 -1.17 -6.55 -0.10
N ASN A 53 -1.06 -7.60 0.73
CA ASN A 53 -1.93 -7.76 1.89
C ASN A 53 -1.70 -6.65 2.94
N ASP A 54 -0.45 -6.26 3.17
CA ASP A 54 -0.10 -5.20 4.10
C ASP A 54 -0.56 -3.82 3.61
N LEU A 55 -0.39 -3.51 2.33
CA LEU A 55 -0.84 -2.25 1.70
C LEU A 55 -2.36 -2.11 1.70
N LYS A 56 -3.10 -3.22 1.51
CA LYS A 56 -4.57 -3.24 1.63
C LYS A 56 -5.06 -2.79 3.01
N ILE A 57 -4.21 -2.80 4.03
CA ILE A 57 -4.53 -2.30 5.38
C ILE A 57 -3.87 -0.93 5.62
N ALA A 58 -2.60 -0.79 5.27
CA ALA A 58 -1.81 0.40 5.52
C ALA A 58 -2.33 1.62 4.78
N ILE A 59 -2.74 1.47 3.51
CA ILE A 59 -3.23 2.59 2.69
C ILE A 59 -4.54 3.14 3.25
N PRO A 60 -5.58 2.33 3.54
CA PRO A 60 -6.76 2.83 4.25
C PRO A 60 -6.46 3.50 5.59
N ASN A 61 -5.53 2.97 6.39
CA ASN A 61 -5.12 3.61 7.64
C ASN A 61 -4.54 5.01 7.39
N LEU A 62 -3.61 5.13 6.44
CA LEU A 62 -3.01 6.41 6.05
C LEU A 62 -4.03 7.39 5.47
N MET A 63 -4.99 6.90 4.67
CA MET A 63 -6.09 7.73 4.16
C MET A 63 -6.93 8.28 5.30
N ASN A 64 -7.29 7.44 6.28
CA ASN A 64 -8.08 7.85 7.44
C ASN A 64 -7.32 8.90 8.27
N GLU A 65 -6.02 8.69 8.54
CA GLU A 65 -5.18 9.65 9.25
C GLU A 65 -5.02 10.97 8.50
N TRP A 66 -4.94 10.93 7.16
CA TRP A 66 -4.89 12.13 6.35
C TRP A 66 -6.21 12.90 6.46
N VAL A 67 -7.36 12.23 6.34
CA VAL A 67 -8.70 12.85 6.44
C VAL A 67 -8.95 13.43 7.82
N ILE A 68 -8.76 12.63 8.87
CA ILE A 68 -8.05 13.02 10.10
C ILE A 68 -7.64 14.48 10.25
N LYS A 69 -6.42 14.68 9.77
CA LYS A 69 -5.59 15.85 9.97
C LYS A 69 -5.97 17.02 9.07
N HIS A 70 -6.45 16.73 7.87
CA HIS A 70 -6.62 17.73 6.81
C HIS A 70 -8.09 18.05 6.50
N GLY A 71 -9.02 17.20 6.93
CA GLY A 71 -10.42 17.29 6.55
C GLY A 71 -10.65 16.88 5.08
N LEU A 72 -11.82 17.24 4.57
CA LEU A 72 -12.16 17.12 3.15
C LEU A 72 -12.53 18.50 2.59
N ASP A 73 -12.01 18.83 1.41
CA ASP A 73 -12.32 20.01 0.59
C ASP A 73 -12.60 19.58 -0.86
N GLU A 74 -12.83 20.50 -1.79
CA GLU A 74 -13.08 20.15 -3.20
C GLU A 74 -11.88 19.45 -3.88
N ASP A 75 -10.66 19.76 -3.43
CA ASP A 75 -9.41 19.24 -3.99
C ASP A 75 -8.91 17.99 -3.25
N TYR A 76 -9.68 17.44 -2.30
CA TYR A 76 -9.19 16.41 -1.37
C TYR A 76 -8.62 15.20 -2.09
N LYS A 77 -9.23 14.78 -3.22
CA LYS A 77 -8.75 13.64 -4.01
C LYS A 77 -7.36 13.89 -4.56
N LYS A 78 -7.14 15.08 -5.14
CA LYS A 78 -5.85 15.49 -5.70
C LYS A 78 -4.79 15.60 -4.60
N ASN A 79 -5.17 16.14 -3.45
CA ASN A 79 -4.26 16.29 -2.31
C ASN A 79 -3.90 14.93 -1.69
N LEU A 80 -4.87 14.02 -1.60
CA LEU A 80 -4.66 12.66 -1.12
C LEU A 80 -3.81 11.84 -2.11
N THR A 81 -4.03 11.96 -3.41
CA THR A 81 -3.18 11.33 -4.44
C THR A 81 -1.74 11.81 -4.32
N LYS A 82 -1.51 13.13 -4.22
CA LYS A 82 -0.16 13.70 -4.03
C LYS A 82 0.52 13.24 -2.74
N TYR A 83 -0.25 12.90 -1.71
CA TYR A 83 0.30 12.38 -0.47
C TYR A 83 0.90 10.98 -0.64
N PHE A 84 0.33 10.16 -1.51
CA PHE A 84 0.81 8.80 -1.80
C PHE A 84 1.78 8.75 -2.99
N ASP A 85 1.68 9.67 -3.95
CA ASP A 85 2.56 9.72 -5.11
C ASP A 85 4.02 9.92 -4.68
N GLY A 86 4.89 8.99 -5.06
CA GLY A 86 6.29 9.02 -4.66
C GLY A 86 6.60 8.35 -3.33
N MET A 87 5.60 7.85 -2.60
CA MET A 87 5.82 7.12 -1.34
C MET A 87 6.31 5.69 -1.63
N HIS A 88 7.38 5.28 -0.96
CA HIS A 88 7.85 3.89 -1.05
C HIS A 88 6.86 2.94 -0.36
N VAL A 89 6.70 1.74 -0.92
CA VAL A 89 5.77 0.72 -0.39
C VAL A 89 6.10 0.38 1.07
N ASP A 90 7.36 0.16 1.40
CA ASP A 90 7.73 -0.18 2.78
C ASP A 90 7.55 1.02 3.73
N GLU A 91 7.70 2.24 3.23
CA GLU A 91 7.37 3.45 3.99
C GLU A 91 5.86 3.53 4.28
N ALA A 92 5.02 3.25 3.28
CA ALA A 92 3.57 3.22 3.44
C ALA A 92 3.14 2.16 4.45
N ILE A 93 3.68 0.94 4.37
CA ILE A 93 3.40 -0.14 5.32
C ILE A 93 3.87 0.24 6.73
N LYS A 94 5.07 0.81 6.86
CA LYS A 94 5.62 1.22 8.16
C LYS A 94 4.81 2.33 8.82
N LYS A 95 4.38 3.35 8.05
CA LYS A 95 3.60 4.47 8.55
C LYS A 95 2.16 4.06 8.85
N GLY A 96 1.51 3.37 7.93
CA GLY A 96 0.11 2.96 8.06
C GLY A 96 -0.12 1.79 9.00
N GLY A 97 0.91 0.96 9.21
CA GLY A 97 0.81 -0.28 9.97
C GLY A 97 -0.04 -1.35 9.27
N THR A 98 0.06 -2.58 9.76
CA THR A 98 -0.60 -3.76 9.17
C THR A 98 -1.81 -4.24 9.98
N LYS A 99 -2.30 -3.40 10.90
CA LYS A 99 -3.50 -3.68 11.69
C LYS A 99 -4.55 -2.60 11.42
N PRO A 100 -5.82 -2.95 11.16
CA PRO A 100 -6.87 -1.97 10.93
C PRO A 100 -7.01 -1.00 12.11
N ASN A 101 -7.02 0.31 11.82
CA ASN A 101 -7.29 1.33 12.83
C ASN A 101 -8.78 1.72 12.81
N LEU A 102 -9.60 0.94 13.55
CA LEU A 102 -11.06 1.11 13.55
C LEU A 102 -11.52 2.45 14.12
N GLY A 103 -10.77 3.02 15.08
CA GLY A 103 -11.06 4.33 15.66
C GLY A 103 -10.86 5.45 14.63
N ALA A 104 -9.69 5.47 13.99
CA ALA A 104 -9.40 6.45 12.94
C ALA A 104 -10.36 6.30 11.75
N ARG A 105 -10.77 5.08 11.42
CA ARG A 105 -11.78 4.84 10.40
C ARG A 105 -13.11 5.52 10.76
N ALA A 106 -13.61 5.31 11.98
CA ALA A 106 -14.88 5.90 12.42
C ALA A 106 -14.84 7.44 12.40
N ASP A 107 -13.71 8.03 12.83
CA ASP A 107 -13.53 9.48 12.81
C ASP A 107 -13.45 10.05 11.38
N ALA A 108 -12.71 9.40 10.49
CA ALA A 108 -12.63 9.79 9.08
C ALA A 108 -14.00 9.66 8.38
N GLU A 109 -14.75 8.59 8.64
CA GLU A 109 -16.10 8.39 8.11
C GLU A 109 -17.06 9.50 8.59
N ARG A 110 -16.95 9.93 9.85
CA ARG A 110 -17.72 11.06 10.38
C ARG A 110 -17.40 12.35 9.64
N ILE A 111 -16.12 12.69 9.47
CA ILE A 111 -15.68 13.87 8.71
C ILE A 111 -16.22 13.81 7.27
N ALA A 112 -16.13 12.64 6.63
CA ALA A 112 -16.63 12.44 5.27
C ALA A 112 -18.15 12.57 5.16
N SER A 113 -18.89 12.15 6.19
CA SER A 113 -20.33 12.35 6.27
C SER A 113 -20.69 13.83 6.39
N GLU A 114 -20.02 14.55 7.30
CA GLU A 114 -20.23 15.99 7.52
C GLU A 114 -19.92 16.82 6.27
N TYR A 115 -18.84 16.47 5.55
CA TYR A 115 -18.50 17.12 4.28
C TYR A 115 -19.60 16.92 3.23
N ARG A 116 -20.07 15.68 3.03
CA ARG A 116 -21.14 15.35 2.07
C ARG A 116 -22.47 16.03 2.41
N ALA A 117 -22.79 16.17 3.69
CA ALA A 117 -24.00 16.87 4.12
C ALA A 117 -23.97 18.37 3.78
N LYS A 118 -22.78 18.98 3.78
CA LYS A 118 -22.57 20.40 3.41
C LYS A 118 -22.42 20.62 1.90
N HIS A 119 -22.01 19.59 1.17
CA HIS A 119 -21.82 19.61 -0.29
C HIS A 119 -22.72 18.54 -0.94
N PRO A 120 -24.05 18.65 -0.83
CA PRO A 120 -24.96 17.78 -1.55
C PRO A 120 -24.73 17.97 -3.05
N LYS A 121 -24.56 16.86 -3.77
CA LYS A 121 -24.41 16.85 -5.23
C LYS A 121 -25.60 17.49 -5.94
#